data_AF-A0A285UMW7-F1
#
_entry.id   AF-A0A285UMW7-F1
#
_cell.length_a   1.000
_cell.length_b   1.000
_cell.length_c   1.000
_cell.angle_alpha   90.00
_cell.angle_beta   90.00
_cell.angle_gamma   90.00
#
_symmetry.space_group_name_H-M   'P 1'
#
loop_
_entity.id
_entity.type
_entity.pdbx_description
1 polymer ?
#
loop_
_entity_poly.entity_id
_entity_poly.type
_entity_poly.pdbx_seq_one_letter_code
_entity_poly.pdbx_strand_id
1 'polypeptide(L)' 'MISVRGQLTMAQLRQALFEALGEIEERYNLRHARNVTVFVNPTDEFGEKVILRDERGKVLSRVTKKGPYRSAAEEYNL' A
#
# COMPACT_ATOMS: atom_id res chain seq x y z
N MET A 1 6.31 -10.77 -8.80
CA MET A 1 6.68 -9.36 -8.50
C MET A 1 5.60 -8.49 -9.12
N ILE A 2 4.90 -7.67 -8.34
CA ILE A 2 3.88 -6.75 -8.86
C ILE A 2 4.57 -5.41 -9.15
N SER A 3 4.51 -4.93 -10.38
CA SER A 3 5.07 -3.63 -10.79
C SER A 3 3.96 -2.80 -11.42
N VAL A 4 3.47 -1.81 -10.68
CA VAL A 4 2.52 -0.81 -11.19
C VAL A 4 3.30 0.42 -11.64
N ARG A 5 3.07 0.90 -12.86
CA ARG A 5 3.82 2.02 -13.46
C ARG A 5 2.89 3.16 -13.85
N GLY A 6 3.39 4.39 -13.79
CA GLY A 6 2.68 5.60 -14.18
C GLY A 6 2.39 6.54 -13.00
N GLN A 7 1.91 7.74 -13.31
CA GLN A 7 1.41 8.70 -12.33
C GLN A 7 0.03 8.23 -11.87
N LEU A 8 -0.10 7.86 -10.60
CA LEU A 8 -1.35 7.32 -10.05
C LEU A 8 -1.71 8.06 -8.77
N THR A 9 -2.99 8.37 -8.64
CA THR A 9 -3.55 8.70 -7.33
C THR A 9 -3.47 7.48 -6.41
N MET A 10 -3.51 7.70 -5.10
CA MET A 10 -3.56 6.60 -4.12
C MET A 10 -4.79 5.69 -4.31
N ALA A 11 -5.90 6.23 -4.83
CA ALA A 11 -7.09 5.44 -5.14
C ALA A 11 -6.83 4.45 -6.28
N GLN A 12 -6.23 4.92 -7.37
CA GLN A 12 -5.87 4.07 -8.51
C GLN A 12 -4.80 3.04 -8.14
N LEU A 13 -3.80 3.42 -7.33
CA LEU A 13 -2.79 2.49 -6.83
C LEU A 13 -3.42 1.35 -6.01
N ARG A 14 -4.38 1.67 -5.12
CA ARG A 14 -5.11 0.65 -4.35
C ARG A 14 -5.87 -0.32 -5.26
N GLN A 15 -6.56 0.19 -6.28
CA GLN A 15 -7.28 -0.64 -7.24
C GLN A 15 -6.32 -1.55 -8.02
N ALA A 16 -5.24 -1.00 -8.56
CA ALA A 16 -4.25 -1.77 -9.32
C ALA A 16 -3.60 -2.89 -8.49
N LEU A 17 -3.31 -2.64 -7.21
CA LEU A 17 -2.79 -3.66 -6.31
C LEU A 17 -3.82 -4.74 -6.01
N PHE A 18 -5.08 -4.37 -5.80
CA PHE A 18 -6.18 -5.31 -5.56
C PHE A 18 -6.37 -6.26 -6.76
N GLU A 19 -6.44 -5.70 -7.97
CA GLU A 19 -6.58 -6.48 -9.20
C GLU A 19 -5.39 -7.41 -9.45
N ALA A 20 -4.17 -6.92 -9.27
CA ALA A 20 -2.97 -7.74 -9.44
C ALA A 20 -2.90 -8.90 -8.44
N LEU A 21 -3.32 -8.69 -7.19
CA LEU A 21 -3.41 -9.76 -6.19
C LEU A 21 -4.52 -10.76 -6.53
N GLY A 22 -5.68 -10.29 -6.99
CA GLY A 22 -6.77 -11.15 -7.46
C GLY A 22 -6.35 -12.01 -8.65
N GLU A 23 -5.63 -11.43 -9.62
CA GLU A 23 -5.08 -12.19 -10.74
C GLU A 23 -4.11 -13.29 -10.27
N ILE A 24 -3.24 -12.98 -9.30
CA ILE A 24 -2.33 -13.95 -8.69
C ILE A 24 -3.09 -15.09 -8.02
N GLU A 25 -4.15 -14.78 -7.28
CA GLU A 25 -4.97 -15.77 -6.59
C GLU A 25 -5.74 -16.65 -7.59
N GLU A 26 -6.44 -16.06 -8.55
CA GLU A 26 -7.35 -16.76 -9.45
C GLU A 26 -6.62 -17.49 -10.56
N ARG A 27 -5.71 -16.82 -11.28
CA ARG A 27 -5.05 -17.40 -12.46
C ARG A 27 -3.94 -18.36 -12.09
N TYR A 28 -3.25 -18.11 -10.98
CA TYR A 28 -2.07 -18.90 -10.58
C TYR A 28 -2.31 -19.73 -9.31
N ASN A 29 -3.54 -19.72 -8.77
CA ASN A 29 -3.98 -20.50 -7.61
C ASN A 29 -3.10 -20.32 -6.36
N LEU A 30 -2.49 -19.15 -6.20
CA LEU A 30 -1.65 -18.85 -5.03
C LEU A 30 -2.54 -18.41 -3.85
N ARG A 31 -2.66 -19.24 -2.82
CA ARG A 31 -3.55 -19.00 -1.66
C ARG A 31 -2.89 -18.38 -0.44
N HIS A 32 -1.56 -18.43 -0.35
CA HIS A 32 -0.83 -18.00 0.84
C HIS A 32 0.42 -17.21 0.47
N ALA A 33 0.67 -16.14 1.22
CA ALA A 33 1.88 -15.33 1.14
C ALA A 33 2.41 -15.06 2.55
N ARG A 34 3.72 -14.81 2.67
CA ARG A 34 4.39 -14.49 3.93
C ARG A 34 5.31 -13.28 3.72
N ASN A 35 5.31 -12.36 4.68
CA ASN A 35 6.23 -11.20 4.72
C ASN A 35 6.19 -10.33 3.44
N VAL A 36 5.01 -9.91 3.01
CA VAL A 36 4.84 -9.05 1.83
C VAL A 36 5.26 -7.61 2.17
N THR A 37 6.08 -7.01 1.30
CA THR A 37 6.49 -5.60 1.39
C THR A 37 6.06 -4.88 0.11
N VAL A 38 5.45 -3.71 0.25
CA VAL A 38 5.09 -2.83 -0.88
C VAL A 38 5.94 -1.56 -0.76
N PHE A 39 6.67 -1.24 -1.82
CA PHE A 39 7.43 0.01 -1.92
C PHE A 39 6.56 1.03 -2.65
N VAL A 40 6.39 2.20 -2.04
CA VAL A 40 5.65 3.33 -2.61
C VAL A 40 6.60 4.51 -2.69
N ASN A 41 6.69 5.12 -3.87
CA ASN A 41 7.40 6.37 -4.10
C ASN A 41 6.35 7.48 -4.22
N PRO A 42 5.97 8.14 -3.12
CA PRO A 42 4.90 9.12 -3.15
C PRO A 42 5.33 10.38 -3.90
N THR A 43 4.45 10.83 -4.78
CA THR A 43 4.59 12.09 -5.52
C THR A 43 3.35 12.95 -5.34
N ASP A 44 3.46 14.24 -5.60
CA ASP A 44 2.31 15.13 -5.76
C ASP A 44 1.72 15.04 -7.17
N GLU A 45 0.75 15.90 -7.48
CA GLU A 45 0.12 15.98 -8.81
C GLU A 45 1.08 16.41 -9.93
N PHE A 46 2.21 17.02 -9.61
CA PHE A 46 3.23 17.46 -10.57
C PHE A 46 4.35 16.42 -10.76
N GLY A 47 4.35 15.35 -9.95
CA GLY A 47 5.38 14.31 -9.98
C GLY A 47 6.56 14.60 -9.06
N GLU A 48 6.49 15.65 -8.25
CA GLU A 48 7.54 15.99 -7.30
C GLU A 48 7.47 15.08 -6.07
N LYS A 49 8.63 14.78 -5.51
CA LYS A 49 8.75 13.85 -4.38
C LYS A 49 8.07 14.40 -3.14
N VAL A 50 7.21 13.60 -2.53
CA VAL A 50 6.55 13.92 -1.26
C VAL A 50 7.25 13.23 -0.09
N ILE A 51 7.42 13.95 1.03
CA ILE A 51 7.86 13.38 2.31
C ILE A 51 6.65 13.24 3.22
N LEU A 52 6.25 12.01 3.50
CA LEU A 52 5.14 11.72 4.42
C LEU A 52 5.55 12.01 5.87
N ARG A 53 4.62 12.59 6.64
CA ARG A 53 4.77 12.86 8.07
C ARG A 53 3.56 12.37 8.84
N ASP A 54 3.76 11.94 10.07
CA ASP A 54 2.65 11.61 10.98
C ASP A 54 2.03 12.89 11.59
N GLU A 55 0.99 12.70 12.39
CA GLU A 55 0.27 13.80 13.08
C GLU A 55 1.17 14.62 14.02
N ARG A 56 2.31 14.05 14.44
CA ARG A 56 3.31 14.71 15.29
C ARG A 56 4.42 15.37 14.47
N GLY A 57 4.29 15.38 13.15
CA GLY A 57 5.27 15.95 12.21
C GLY A 57 6.50 15.07 11.97
N LYS A 58 6.56 13.85 12.50
CA LYS A 58 7.71 12.96 12.30
C LYS A 58 7.68 12.36 10.89
N VAL A 59 8.83 12.33 10.22
CA VAL A 59 8.95 11.70 8.90
C VAL A 59 8.62 10.21 8.98
N LEU A 60 7.70 9.78 8.12
CA LEU A 60 7.32 8.38 7.95
C LEU A 60 8.24 7.73 6.92
N SER A 61 9.05 6.77 7.36
CA SER A 61 9.89 5.95 6.48
C SER A 61 9.31 4.58 6.16
N ARG A 62 8.34 4.10 6.97
CA ARG A 62 7.68 2.80 6.78
C ARG A 62 6.32 2.77 7.45
N VAL A 63 5.35 2.14 6.80
CA VAL A 63 4.09 1.68 7.41
C VAL A 63 4.17 0.18 7.60
N THR A 64 3.90 -0.32 8.81
CA THR A 64 3.91 -1.77 9.11
C THR A 64 2.54 -2.16 9.64
N LYS A 65 1.95 -3.22 9.08
CA LYS A 65 0.72 -3.83 9.57
C LYS A 65 1.00 -5.27 9.99
N LYS A 66 0.40 -5.70 11.12
CA LYS A 66 0.55 -7.06 11.66
C LYS A 66 -0.78 -7.81 11.55
N GLY A 67 -0.76 -9.00 10.95
CA GLY A 67 -1.93 -9.87 10.88
C GLY A 67 -2.95 -9.45 9.82
N PRO A 68 -4.16 -10.06 9.82
CA PRO A 68 -5.25 -9.65 8.93
C PRO A 68 -5.59 -8.18 9.13
N TYR A 69 -6.23 -7.56 8.13
CA TYR A 69 -6.71 -6.19 8.24
C TYR A 69 -7.48 -6.01 9.56
N ARG A 70 -7.03 -5.05 10.37
CA ARG A 70 -7.80 -4.49 11.48
C ARG A 70 -8.19 -3.08 11.07
N SER A 71 -9.42 -2.70 11.39
CA SER A 71 -9.88 -1.33 11.11
C SER A 71 -8.96 -0.33 11.82
N ALA A 72 -8.71 0.83 11.21
CA ALA A 72 -7.98 1.90 11.88
C ALA A 72 -8.61 2.26 13.24
N ALA A 73 -9.95 2.16 13.36
CA ALA A 73 -10.67 2.33 14.63
C ALA A 73 -10.21 1.33 15.71
N GLU A 74 -10.07 0.05 15.35
CA GLU A 74 -9.58 -0.99 16.28
C GLU A 74 -8.09 -0.82 16.60
N GLU A 75 -7.31 -0.26 15.68
CA GLU A 75 -5.87 -0.03 15.88
C GLU A 75 -5.58 1.22 16.71
N TYR A 76 -6.45 2.24 16.64
CA TYR A 76 -6.34 3.51 17.37
C TYR A 76 -7.28 3.61 18.58
N ASN A 77 -8.07 2.57 18.90
CA ASN A 77 -9.05 2.58 20.00
C ASN A 77 -10.05 3.75 19.90
N LEU A 78 -10.49 4.06 18.68
CA LEU A 78 -11.47 5.12 18.37
C LEU A 78 -12.87 4.55 18.17
#